data_AF-A0A1I7YDH4-F1
#
_entry.id   AF-A0A1I7YDH4-F1
#
_cell.length_a   1.000
_cell.length_b   1.000
_cell.length_c   1.000
_cell.angle_alpha   90.00
_cell.angle_beta   90.00
_cell.angle_gamma   90.00
#
_symmetry.space_group_name_H-M   'P 1'
#
loop_
_entity.id
_entity.type
_entity.pdbx_description
1 polymer ?
#
loop_
_entity_poly.entity_id
_entity_poly.type
_entity_poly.pdbx_seq_one_letter_code
_entity_poly.pdbx_strand_id
1 'polypeptide(L)'
;MWFQFSRWAMSVPEVAEMAFSEAEQRLIKKKRVKLVKDFAEHTSAHGCMLVHRSRTCRRRTFWTIAVALAWSICLYQIYIAVGKYFQYSTQTSVRIKHLNNVTFPAVTICNLNPIRNTWLLENYDLFSEINKLQEVGGCGSLYMPRL
;
A
#
# COMPACT_ATOMS: atom_id res chain seq x y z
N MET A 1 -72.85 27.00 -13.97
CA MET A 1 -72.99 25.76 -13.18
C MET A 1 -71.97 24.76 -13.69
N TRP A 2 -70.71 25.03 -13.32
CA TRP A 2 -69.58 24.12 -13.45
C TRP A 2 -69.64 23.20 -12.25
N PHE A 3 -69.69 21.87 -12.40
CA PHE A 3 -69.22 20.87 -11.41
C PHE A 3 -69.67 19.47 -11.83
N GLN A 4 -68.98 18.87 -12.82
CA GLN A 4 -69.13 17.42 -13.05
C GLN A 4 -67.94 16.72 -13.74
N PHE A 5 -66.70 17.23 -13.59
CA PHE A 5 -65.52 16.57 -14.18
C PHE A 5 -64.35 16.29 -13.21
N SER A 6 -64.56 16.38 -11.90
CA SER A 6 -63.48 16.30 -10.91
C SER A 6 -63.72 15.24 -9.82
N ARG A 7 -64.11 14.03 -10.21
CA ARG A 7 -64.21 12.89 -9.27
C ARG A 7 -63.68 11.57 -9.84
N TRP A 8 -62.61 11.62 -10.63
CA TRP A 8 -61.94 10.41 -11.14
C TRP A 8 -60.41 10.41 -11.00
N ALA A 9 -59.82 11.39 -10.29
CA ALA A 9 -58.37 11.56 -10.25
C ALA A 9 -57.74 11.57 -8.84
N MET A 10 -58.48 11.22 -7.78
CA MET A 10 -57.99 11.43 -6.41
C MET A 10 -58.44 10.31 -5.47
N SER A 11 -58.02 9.07 -5.75
CA SER A 11 -58.06 7.90 -4.83
C SER A 11 -57.24 6.74 -5.41
N VAL A 12 -56.05 6.99 -5.96
CA VAL A 12 -55.05 5.91 -6.04
C VAL A 12 -54.52 5.77 -4.62
N PRO A 13 -54.78 4.64 -3.93
CA PRO A 13 -54.67 4.61 -2.48
C PRO A 13 -53.20 4.50 -2.09
N GLU A 14 -52.78 5.25 -1.08
CA GLU A 14 -51.50 5.16 -0.36
C GLU A 14 -51.13 3.71 0.03
N VAL A 15 -52.15 2.85 0.15
CA VAL A 15 -52.04 1.39 0.37
C VAL A 15 -51.36 0.66 -0.80
N ALA A 16 -51.56 1.12 -2.05
CA ALA A 16 -50.91 0.56 -3.24
C ALA A 16 -49.42 0.90 -3.28
N GLU A 17 -49.02 2.10 -2.84
CA GLU A 17 -47.61 2.48 -2.73
C GLU A 17 -46.88 1.71 -1.62
N MET A 18 -47.53 1.50 -0.45
CA MET A 18 -46.98 0.63 0.60
C MET A 18 -46.86 -0.83 0.14
N ALA A 19 -47.88 -1.38 -0.52
CA ALA A 19 -47.84 -2.75 -1.05
C ALA A 19 -46.80 -2.91 -2.18
N PHE A 20 -46.62 -1.88 -3.02
CA PHE A 20 -45.58 -1.85 -4.05
C PHE A 20 -44.18 -1.80 -3.43
N SER A 21 -43.98 -0.98 -2.38
CA SER A 21 -42.75 -0.96 -1.59
C SER A 21 -42.46 -2.33 -0.97
N GLU A 22 -43.43 -2.99 -0.35
CA GLU A 22 -43.21 -4.33 0.21
C GLU A 22 -42.92 -5.39 -0.87
N ALA A 23 -43.59 -5.31 -2.02
CA ALA A 23 -43.37 -6.21 -3.14
C ALA A 23 -41.97 -6.02 -3.74
N GLU A 24 -41.53 -4.77 -3.94
CA GLU A 24 -40.17 -4.45 -4.37
C GLU A 24 -39.14 -4.89 -3.34
N GLN A 25 -39.36 -4.66 -2.04
CA GLN A 25 -38.48 -5.13 -0.98
C GLN A 25 -38.38 -6.65 -0.95
N ARG A 26 -39.50 -7.37 -1.14
CA ARG A 26 -39.53 -8.84 -1.26
C ARG A 26 -38.79 -9.31 -2.52
N LEU A 27 -38.91 -8.60 -3.63
CA LEU A 27 -38.18 -8.89 -4.86
C LEU A 27 -36.67 -8.63 -4.70
N ILE A 28 -36.27 -7.53 -4.08
CA ILE A 28 -34.87 -7.19 -3.79
C ILE A 28 -34.30 -8.23 -2.82
N LYS A 29 -35.06 -8.67 -1.81
CA LYS A 29 -34.64 -9.75 -0.89
C LYS A 29 -34.47 -11.07 -1.63
N LYS A 30 -35.42 -11.46 -2.49
CA LYS A 30 -35.32 -12.66 -3.34
C LYS A 30 -34.15 -12.56 -4.30
N LYS A 31 -33.94 -11.42 -4.95
CA LYS A 31 -32.81 -11.14 -5.85
C LYS A 31 -31.48 -11.23 -5.10
N ARG A 32 -31.34 -10.61 -3.93
CA ARG A 32 -30.12 -10.69 -3.09
C ARG A 32 -29.81 -12.12 -2.67
N VAL A 33 -30.81 -12.88 -2.23
CA VAL A 33 -30.63 -14.29 -1.85
C VAL A 33 -30.24 -15.14 -3.06
N LYS A 34 -30.89 -14.93 -4.21
CA LYS A 34 -30.54 -15.63 -5.46
C LYS A 34 -29.12 -15.29 -5.90
N LEU A 35 -28.76 -14.01 -5.88
CA LEU A 35 -27.46 -13.50 -6.27
C LEU A 35 -26.35 -14.05 -5.37
N VAL A 36 -26.54 -14.04 -4.05
CA VAL A 36 -25.57 -14.64 -3.10
C VAL A 36 -25.43 -16.14 -3.32
N LYS A 37 -26.52 -16.84 -3.66
CA LYS A 37 -26.48 -18.27 -3.97
C LYS A 37 -25.72 -18.55 -5.27
N ASP A 38 -25.99 -17.78 -6.31
CA ASP A 38 -25.33 -17.85 -7.62
C ASP A 38 -23.82 -17.56 -7.49
N PHE A 39 -23.48 -16.51 -6.74
CA PHE A 39 -22.09 -16.19 -6.42
C PHE A 39 -21.40 -17.30 -5.64
N ALA A 40 -22.07 -17.91 -4.67
CA ALA A 40 -21.52 -19.02 -3.87
C ALA A 40 -21.29 -20.29 -4.70
N GLU A 41 -22.08 -20.52 -5.76
CA GLU A 41 -21.96 -21.67 -6.66
C GLU A 41 -20.88 -21.44 -7.74
N HIS A 42 -20.72 -20.21 -8.22
CA HIS A 42 -19.80 -19.86 -9.30
C HIS A 42 -18.42 -19.34 -8.85
N THR A 43 -18.25 -18.94 -7.59
CA THR A 43 -16.97 -18.45 -7.08
C THR A 43 -16.03 -19.60 -6.70
N SER A 44 -14.75 -19.45 -7.04
CA SER A 44 -13.66 -20.36 -6.63
C SER A 44 -13.34 -20.30 -5.13
N ALA A 45 -14.09 -19.53 -4.33
CA ALA A 45 -13.99 -19.54 -2.88
C ALA A 45 -14.57 -20.85 -2.33
N HIS A 46 -13.78 -21.92 -2.38
CA HIS A 46 -14.09 -23.27 -1.89
C HIS A 46 -14.62 -23.34 -0.44
N GLY A 47 -14.51 -22.25 0.35
CA GLY A 47 -15.08 -22.15 1.69
C GLY A 47 -16.61 -21.98 1.75
N CYS A 48 -17.24 -21.38 0.72
CA CYS A 48 -18.69 -21.13 0.75
C CYS A 48 -19.51 -22.42 0.55
N MET A 49 -18.96 -23.39 -0.19
CA MET A 49 -19.61 -24.69 -0.41
C MET A 49 -19.75 -25.51 0.88
N LEU A 50 -18.84 -25.38 1.86
CA LEU A 50 -18.96 -26.06 3.16
C LEU A 50 -20.06 -25.48 4.05
N VAL A 51 -20.35 -24.18 3.95
CA VAL A 51 -21.49 -23.55 4.63
C VAL A 51 -22.81 -24.12 4.10
N HIS A 52 -22.91 -24.35 2.79
CA HIS A 52 -24.14 -24.83 2.16
C HIS A 52 -24.39 -26.33 2.34
N ARG A 53 -23.35 -27.16 2.40
CA ARG A 53 -23.46 -28.62 2.51
C ARG A 53 -23.71 -29.13 3.95
N SER A 54 -23.63 -28.24 4.93
CA SER A 54 -23.81 -28.57 6.35
C SER A 54 -25.28 -28.79 6.71
N ARG A 55 -25.67 -30.03 7.02
CA ARG A 55 -27.03 -30.42 7.46
C ARG A 55 -27.46 -29.84 8.81
N THR A 56 -26.54 -29.38 9.67
CA THR A 56 -26.83 -28.87 11.02
C THR A 56 -26.49 -27.39 11.20
N CYS A 57 -27.36 -26.66 11.91
CA CYS A 57 -27.28 -25.20 12.09
C CYS A 57 -25.96 -24.75 12.73
N ARG A 58 -25.45 -25.49 13.73
CA ARG A 58 -24.19 -25.17 14.44
C ARG A 58 -22.96 -25.19 13.54
N ARG A 59 -22.84 -26.18 12.65
CA ARG A 59 -21.73 -26.28 11.69
C ARG A 59 -21.80 -25.17 10.66
N ARG A 60 -23.01 -24.77 10.23
CA ARG A 60 -23.20 -23.65 9.32
C ARG A 60 -22.70 -22.32 9.91
N THR A 61 -22.99 -22.07 11.19
CA THR A 61 -22.51 -20.87 11.89
C THR A 61 -20.99 -20.85 11.99
N PHE A 62 -20.36 -21.98 12.36
CA PHE A 62 -18.91 -22.11 12.41
C PHE A 62 -18.24 -21.76 11.06
N TRP A 63 -18.73 -22.35 9.97
CA TRP A 63 -18.18 -22.06 8.63
C TRP A 63 -18.44 -20.62 8.18
N THR A 64 -19.56 -20.02 8.59
CA THR A 64 -19.86 -18.61 8.30
C THR A 64 -18.85 -17.70 9.01
N ILE A 65 -18.53 -17.98 10.28
CA ILE A 65 -17.53 -17.24 11.04
C ILE A 65 -16.14 -17.41 10.42
N ALA A 66 -15.77 -18.63 10.04
CA ALA A 66 -14.48 -18.91 9.39
C ALA A 66 -14.32 -18.14 8.08
N VAL A 67 -15.37 -18.09 7.25
CA VAL A 67 -15.38 -17.31 6.00
C VAL A 67 -15.30 -15.81 6.28
N ALA A 68 -16.04 -15.32 7.28
CA ALA A 68 -15.99 -13.91 7.67
C ALA A 68 -14.58 -13.50 8.15
N LEU A 69 -13.94 -14.35 8.97
CA LEU A 69 -12.57 -14.14 9.42
C LEU A 69 -11.57 -14.12 8.25
N ALA A 70 -11.68 -15.08 7.33
CA ALA A 70 -10.83 -15.09 6.14
C ALA A 70 -11.00 -13.82 5.30
N TRP A 71 -12.23 -13.35 5.13
CA TRP A 71 -12.53 -12.14 4.38
C TRP A 71 -11.93 -10.89 5.06
N SER A 72 -12.06 -10.77 6.38
CA SER A 72 -11.44 -9.70 7.16
C SER A 72 -9.93 -9.70 7.04
N ILE A 73 -9.29 -10.87 7.08
CA ILE A 73 -7.83 -11.01 6.91
C ILE A 73 -7.43 -10.58 5.50
N CYS A 74 -8.16 -11.00 4.47
CA CYS A 74 -7.88 -10.59 3.09
C CYS A 74 -7.95 -9.06 2.94
N LEU A 75 -8.98 -8.41 3.48
CA LEU A 75 -9.11 -6.95 3.42
C LEU A 75 -7.97 -6.24 4.14
N TYR A 76 -7.57 -6.76 5.31
CA TYR A 76 -6.42 -6.24 6.06
C TYR A 76 -5.12 -6.36 5.25
N GLN A 77 -4.90 -7.50 4.60
CA GLN A 77 -3.72 -7.69 3.75
C GLN A 77 -3.71 -6.78 2.53
N ILE A 78 -4.88 -6.53 1.91
CA ILE A 78 -5.03 -5.57 0.82
C ILE A 78 -4.68 -4.16 1.31
N TYR A 79 -5.19 -3.74 2.47
CA TYR A 79 -4.87 -2.44 3.06
C TYR A 79 -3.36 -2.24 3.26
N ILE A 80 -2.68 -3.24 3.83
CA ILE A 80 -1.22 -3.20 3.99
C ILE A 80 -0.52 -3.15 2.63
N ALA A 81 -0.94 -3.98 1.66
CA ALA A 81 -0.33 -4.04 0.34
C ALA A 81 -0.45 -2.69 -0.40
N VAL A 82 -1.62 -2.05 -0.31
CA VAL A 82 -1.87 -0.72 -0.88
C VAL A 82 -1.01 0.33 -0.19
N GLY A 83 -0.92 0.31 1.14
CA GLY A 83 -0.03 1.20 1.89
C GLY A 83 1.43 1.06 1.48
N LYS A 84 1.92 -0.19 1.34
CA LYS A 84 3.27 -0.49 0.85
C LYS A 84 3.50 -0.03 -0.59
N TYR A 85 2.48 -0.13 -1.45
CA TYR A 85 2.54 0.34 -2.82
C TYR A 85 2.74 1.87 -2.89
N PHE A 86 1.95 2.62 -2.11
CA PHE A 86 2.06 4.08 -2.04
C PHE A 86 3.31 4.58 -1.29
N GLN A 87 4.01 3.71 -0.56
CA GLN A 87 5.33 4.02 -0.02
C GLN A 87 6.44 4.00 -1.09
N TYR A 88 6.12 3.65 -2.34
CA TYR A 88 7.06 3.60 -3.48
C TYR A 88 8.40 2.96 -3.13
N SER A 89 8.38 1.91 -2.29
CA SER A 89 9.61 1.23 -1.87
C SER A 89 10.25 0.57 -3.09
N THR A 90 11.35 1.14 -3.56
CA THR A 90 12.09 0.61 -4.70
C THR A 90 12.79 -0.68 -4.30
N GLN A 91 12.29 -1.81 -4.80
CA GLN A 91 12.99 -3.09 -4.74
C GLN A 91 14.22 -3.03 -5.64
N THR A 92 15.39 -2.75 -5.07
CA THR A 92 16.66 -2.77 -5.80
C THR A 92 17.11 -4.21 -6.02
N SER A 93 16.80 -4.77 -7.19
CA SER A 93 17.28 -6.09 -7.59
C SER A 93 18.76 -6.01 -7.98
N VAL A 94 19.65 -6.40 -7.06
CA VAL A 94 21.09 -6.53 -7.36
C VAL A 94 21.29 -7.75 -8.25
N ARG A 95 21.65 -7.51 -9.51
CA ARG A 95 22.00 -8.55 -10.49
C ARG A 95 23.49 -8.46 -10.77
N ILE A 96 24.22 -9.52 -10.40
CA ILE A 96 25.64 -9.66 -10.73
C ILE A 96 25.72 -10.04 -12.21
N LYS A 97 26.07 -9.06 -13.06
CA LYS A 97 26.36 -9.31 -14.47
C LYS A 97 27.87 -9.57 -14.59
N HIS A 98 28.25 -10.78 -14.98
CA HIS A 98 29.61 -11.08 -15.40
C HIS A 98 29.82 -10.49 -16.79
N LEU A 99 30.43 -9.31 -16.83
CA LEU A 99 30.81 -8.64 -18.07
C LEU A 99 32.19 -9.17 -18.49
N ASN A 100 32.32 -9.63 -19.74
CA ASN A 100 33.59 -10.11 -20.29
C ASN A 100 34.64 -9.00 -20.47
N ASN A 101 34.20 -7.74 -20.57
CA ASN A 101 35.04 -6.56 -20.67
C ASN A 101 34.51 -5.48 -19.73
N VAL A 102 35.29 -5.14 -18.69
CA VAL A 102 34.98 -4.06 -17.73
C VAL A 102 36.10 -3.03 -17.81
N THR A 103 35.75 -1.75 -17.92
CA THR A 103 36.72 -0.65 -17.88
C THR A 103 37.35 -0.58 -16.49
N PHE A 104 38.68 -0.64 -16.42
CA PHE A 104 39.39 -0.52 -15.15
C PHE A 104 39.15 0.88 -14.54
N PRO A 105 38.80 1.00 -13.25
CA PRO A 105 38.52 2.29 -12.63
C PRO A 105 39.80 3.11 -12.49
N ALA A 106 39.65 4.44 -12.40
CA ALA A 106 40.75 5.30 -12.03
C ALA A 106 41.16 5.00 -10.57
N VAL A 107 42.38 4.50 -10.37
CA VAL A 107 42.94 4.29 -9.03
C VAL A 107 43.84 5.48 -8.71
N THR A 108 43.43 6.28 -7.73
CA THR A 108 44.26 7.37 -7.21
C THR A 108 44.94 6.90 -5.93
N ILE A 109 46.27 6.83 -5.94
CA ILE A 109 47.07 6.51 -4.75
C ILE A 109 47.60 7.82 -4.20
N CYS A 110 47.12 8.20 -3.01
CA CYS A 110 47.62 9.35 -2.28
C CYS A 110 48.51 8.88 -1.12
N ASN A 111 49.64 9.57 -0.93
CA ASN A 111 50.42 9.42 0.30
C ASN A 111 49.62 10.01 1.46
N LEU A 112 49.53 9.30 2.58
CA LEU A 112 48.87 9.79 3.81
C LEU A 112 49.63 10.97 4.44
N ASN A 113 50.88 11.16 4.05
CA ASN A 113 51.65 12.31 4.46
C ASN A 113 51.29 13.51 3.57
N PRO A 114 50.54 14.51 4.09
CA PRO A 114 50.07 15.64 3.29
C PRO A 114 51.20 16.58 2.88
N ILE A 115 52.32 16.59 3.62
CA ILE A 115 53.43 17.52 3.41
C ILE A 115 54.76 16.80 3.57
N ARG A 116 55.66 16.94 2.60
CA ARG A 116 56.99 16.32 2.64
C ARG A 116 57.91 17.08 3.62
N ASN A 117 58.63 16.35 4.47
CA ASN A 117 59.55 16.94 5.46
C ASN A 117 60.61 17.88 4.85
N THR A 118 61.12 17.56 3.66
CA THR A 118 62.08 18.43 2.97
C THR A 118 61.47 19.79 2.61
N TRP A 119 60.22 19.81 2.18
CA TRP A 119 59.50 21.05 1.87
C TRP A 119 59.22 21.86 3.15
N LEU A 120 58.91 21.19 4.26
CA LEU A 120 58.72 21.82 5.57
C LEU A 120 59.98 22.48 6.11
N LEU A 121 61.15 21.84 5.94
CA LEU A 121 62.42 22.40 6.41
C LEU A 121 62.87 23.60 5.57
N GLU A 122 62.58 23.59 4.27
CA GLU A 122 62.90 24.70 3.36
C GLU A 122 61.95 25.89 3.53
N ASN A 123 60.67 25.64 3.82
CA ASN A 123 59.63 26.66 3.94
C ASN A 123 59.14 26.83 5.39
N TYR A 124 60.01 26.60 6.37
CA TYR A 124 59.66 26.59 7.79
C TYR A 124 59.04 27.93 8.24
N ASP A 125 59.64 29.04 7.84
CA ASP A 125 59.16 30.39 8.21
C ASP A 125 57.74 30.64 7.67
N LEU A 126 57.50 30.33 6.38
CA LEU A 126 56.20 30.45 5.73
C LEU A 126 55.15 29.51 6.36
N PHE A 127 55.55 28.26 6.65
CA PHE A 127 54.67 27.28 7.27
C PHE A 127 54.31 27.66 8.72
N SER A 128 55.24 28.29 9.45
CA SER A 128 54.99 28.80 10.81
C SER A 128 53.97 29.95 10.82
N GLU A 129 53.95 30.78 9.79
CA GLU A 129 53.00 31.89 9.63
C GLU A 129 51.62 31.38 9.20
N ILE A 130 51.57 30.42 8.27
CA ILE A 130 50.32 29.75 7.85
C ILE A 130 49.66 29.00 9.01
N ASN A 131 50.43 28.30 9.86
CA ASN A 131 49.88 27.60 11.03
C ASN A 131 49.28 28.57 12.07
N LYS A 132 49.87 29.75 12.24
CA LYS A 132 49.30 30.80 13.12
C LYS A 132 47.98 31.34 12.56
N LEU A 133 47.82 31.39 11.25
CA LEU A 133 46.55 31.79 10.61
C LEU A 133 45.49 30.68 10.68
N GLN A 134 45.89 29.41 10.69
CA GLN A 134 44.97 28.28 10.78
C GLN A 134 44.32 28.13 12.17
N GLU A 135 44.92 28.68 13.24
CA GLU A 135 44.27 28.76 14.56
C GLU A 135 43.14 29.80 14.64
N VAL A 136 43.13 30.81 13.76
CA VAL A 136 42.08 31.86 13.74
C VAL A 136 40.93 31.48 12.78
N GLY A 137 41.18 30.55 11.85
CA GLY A 137 40.22 30.07 10.85
C GLY A 137 39.43 28.83 11.29
N GLY A 138 38.75 28.89 12.42
CA GLY A 138 37.79 27.87 12.82
C GLY A 138 36.55 27.86 11.92
N CYS A 139 36.58 27.14 10.80
CA CYS A 139 35.37 26.72 10.11
C CYS A 139 35.53 25.34 9.45
N GLY A 140 34.80 24.37 9.98
CA GLY A 140 34.41 23.16 9.27
C GLY A 140 35.39 22.00 9.37
N SER A 141 35.14 21.13 10.34
CA SER A 141 35.64 19.75 10.32
C SER A 141 35.15 19.05 9.05
N LEU A 142 36.05 18.87 8.07
CA LEU A 142 35.88 17.90 7.00
C LEU A 142 36.06 16.50 7.60
N TYR A 143 35.02 16.02 8.27
CA TYR A 143 34.82 14.60 8.49
C TYR A 143 34.58 13.97 7.12
N MET A 144 35.63 13.43 6.49
CA MET A 144 35.45 12.38 5.48
C MET A 144 34.91 11.14 6.19
N PRO A 145 33.74 10.60 5.81
CA PRO A 145 33.32 9.30 6.31
C PRO A 145 34.29 8.26 5.74
N ARG A 146 35.01 7.59 6.63
CA ARG A 146 35.92 6.48 6.32
C ARG A 146 35.07 5.29 5.85
N LEU A 147 35.27 4.86 4.61
CA LEU A 147 34.84 3.56 4.09
C LEU A 147 35.65 2.42 4.74
#